data_AF-A0A398B2Z5-F1
#
_entry.id   AF-A0A398B2Z5-F1
#
_cell.length_a   1.000
_cell.length_b   1.000
_cell.length_c   1.000
_cell.angle_alpha   90.00
_cell.angle_beta   90.00
_cell.angle_gamma   90.00
#
_symmetry.space_group_name_H-M   'P 1'
#
loop_
_entity.id
_entity.type
_entity.pdbx_description
1 polymer ?
#
loop_
_entity_poly.entity_id
_entity_poly.type
_entity_poly.pdbx_seq_one_letter_code
_entity_poly.pdbx_strand_id
1 'polypeptide(L)'
;MDFPVIYTNIWDVVFAVPAVMLMTQVLKKVFRLRAVYVPAVAVLIGLIISILISHRQHLLGALFMGYFYGYGAIGSYAAIKTSLLHIRTDKKNYS
;
A
#
# COMPACT_ATOMS: atom_id res chain seq x y z
N MET A 1 -26.18 -5.51 17.02
CA MET A 1 -25.14 -4.71 16.36
C MET A 1 -24.94 -5.33 15.00
N ASP A 2 -25.64 -4.82 13.99
CA ASP A 2 -25.48 -5.31 12.62
C ASP A 2 -24.13 -4.80 12.12
N PHE A 3 -23.18 -5.73 11.95
CA PHE A 3 -21.92 -5.41 11.31
C PHE A 3 -22.23 -4.95 9.88
N PRO A 4 -21.68 -3.82 9.42
CA PRO A 4 -21.84 -3.42 8.03
C PRO A 4 -21.29 -4.55 7.15
N VAL A 5 -22.15 -5.15 6.34
CA VAL A 5 -21.77 -6.20 5.39
C VAL A 5 -21.07 -5.49 4.24
N ILE A 6 -19.75 -5.38 4.35
CA ILE A 6 -18.92 -4.77 3.32
C ILE A 6 -18.80 -5.78 2.17
N TYR A 7 -19.62 -5.62 1.14
CA TYR A 7 -19.40 -6.29 -0.15
C TYR A 7 -18.16 -5.69 -0.80
N THR A 8 -16.99 -6.11 -0.33
CA THR A 8 -15.73 -5.73 -0.94
C THR A 8 -15.32 -6.81 -1.91
N ASN A 9 -15.24 -6.43 -3.18
CA ASN A 9 -14.67 -7.30 -4.19
C ASN A 9 -13.20 -7.45 -3.83
N ILE A 10 -12.72 -8.68 -3.62
CA ILE A 10 -11.29 -8.94 -3.32
C ILE A 10 -10.39 -8.27 -4.37
N TRP A 11 -10.91 -8.16 -5.59
CA TRP A 11 -10.33 -7.42 -6.70
C TRP A 11 -9.95 -5.97 -6.37
N ASP A 12 -10.72 -5.26 -5.54
CA ASP A 12 -10.38 -3.87 -5.15
C ASP A 12 -9.06 -3.82 -4.39
N VAL A 13 -8.83 -4.77 -3.47
CA VAL A 13 -7.57 -4.86 -2.71
C VAL A 13 -6.42 -5.23 -3.64
N VAL A 14 -6.64 -6.20 -4.54
CA VAL A 14 -5.64 -6.71 -5.48
C VAL A 14 -5.14 -5.61 -6.42
N PHE A 15 -6.01 -4.70 -6.85
CA PHE A 15 -5.61 -3.56 -7.70
C PHE A 15 -5.15 -2.35 -6.88
N ALA A 16 -5.76 -2.07 -5.73
CA ALA A 16 -5.42 -0.91 -4.91
C ALA A 16 -4.01 -1.02 -4.30
N VAL A 17 -3.59 -2.19 -3.83
CA VAL A 17 -2.26 -2.35 -3.19
C VAL A 17 -1.10 -2.02 -4.16
N PRO A 18 -1.04 -2.59 -5.39
CA PRO A 18 -0.05 -2.20 -6.38
C PRO A 18 -0.16 -0.72 -6.78
N ALA A 19 -1.36 -0.17 -6.89
CA ALA A 19 -1.57 1.24 -7.23
C ALA A 19 -1.02 2.19 -6.16
N VAL A 20 -1.32 1.94 -4.87
CA VAL A 20 -0.76 2.67 -3.73
C VAL A 20 0.76 2.55 -3.73
N MET A 21 1.30 1.34 -3.94
CA MET A 21 2.74 1.14 -4.01
C MET A 21 3.37 1.94 -5.15
N LEU A 22 2.79 1.93 -6.35
CA LEU A 22 3.29 2.69 -7.49
C LEU A 22 3.26 4.20 -7.22
N MET A 23 2.13 4.73 -6.73
CA MET A 23 1.98 6.15 -6.38
C MET A 23 2.98 6.58 -5.31
N THR A 24 3.20 5.78 -4.28
CA THR A 24 4.19 6.11 -3.23
C THR A 24 5.61 6.16 -3.79
N GLN A 25 5.99 5.27 -4.71
CA GLN A 25 7.30 5.32 -5.37
C GLN A 25 7.42 6.54 -6.30
N VAL A 26 6.36 6.89 -7.04
CA VAL A 26 6.32 8.09 -7.88
C VAL A 26 6.49 9.34 -7.02
N LEU A 27 5.70 9.48 -5.95
CA LEU A 27 5.83 10.60 -5.02
C LEU A 27 7.23 10.67 -4.41
N LYS A 28 7.78 9.53 -3.99
CA LYS A 28 9.13 9.46 -3.45
C LYS A 28 10.18 9.98 -4.44
N LYS A 29 10.04 9.65 -5.73
CA LYS A 29 10.95 10.10 -6.79
C LYS A 29 10.79 11.59 -7.10
N VAL A 30 9.55 12.08 -7.18
CA VAL A 30 9.23 13.48 -7.51
C VAL A 30 9.61 14.43 -6.37
N PHE A 31 9.21 14.11 -5.13
CA PHE A 31 9.42 14.97 -3.96
C PHE A 31 10.71 14.66 -3.19
N ARG A 32 11.55 13.73 -3.68
CA ARG A 32 12.78 13.27 -3.01
C ARG A 32 12.56 12.93 -1.52
N LEU A 33 11.42 12.31 -1.22
CA LEU A 33 11.02 11.99 0.15
C LEU A 33 12.04 11.03 0.79
N ARG A 34 12.43 11.33 2.03
CA ARG A 34 13.25 10.43 2.85
C ARG A 34 12.49 9.11 3.04
N ALA A 35 13.23 8.00 3.03
CA ALA A 35 12.67 6.65 3.15
C ALA A 35 11.80 6.45 4.41
N VAL A 36 12.05 7.23 5.46
CA VAL A 36 11.29 7.24 6.72
C VAL A 36 9.82 7.65 6.53
N TYR A 37 9.52 8.51 5.55
CA TYR A 37 8.16 9.00 5.31
C TYR A 37 7.35 8.13 4.35
N VAL A 38 8.00 7.17 3.66
CA VAL A 38 7.32 6.32 2.68
C VAL A 38 6.15 5.55 3.28
N PRO A 39 6.24 4.95 4.50
CA PRO A 39 5.10 4.28 5.12
C PRO A 39 3.93 5.23 5.44
N ALA A 40 4.21 6.42 5.97
CA ALA A 40 3.16 7.40 6.28
C ALA A 40 2.42 7.85 5.02
N VAL A 41 3.16 8.10 3.93
CA VAL A 41 2.61 8.49 2.63
C VAL A 41 1.79 7.35 2.02
N ALA A 42 2.20 6.09 2.19
CA ALA A 42 1.45 4.92 1.73
C ALA A 42 0.08 4.80 2.41
N VAL A 43 0.03 5.00 3.73
CA VAL A 43 -1.23 4.98 4.49
C VAL A 43 -2.14 6.15 4.07
N LEU A 44 -1.59 7.36 3.93
CA LEU A 44 -2.35 8.52 3.46
C LEU A 44 -2.96 8.30 2.07
N ILE A 45 -2.17 7.76 1.13
CA ILE A 45 -2.65 7.44 -0.22
C ILE A 45 -3.72 6.34 -0.17
N GLY A 46 -3.52 5.29 0.64
CA GLY A 46 -4.50 4.22 0.82
C GLY A 46 -5.84 4.75 1.35
N LEU A 47 -5.81 5.66 2.33
CA LEU A 47 -6.99 6.33 2.85
C LEU A 47 -7.68 7.20 1.79
N ILE A 48 -6.92 8.00 1.03
CA ILE A 48 -7.48 8.84 -0.04
C ILE A 48 -8.16 7.98 -1.12
N ILE A 49 -7.49 6.92 -1.58
CA ILE A 49 -8.02 6.01 -2.60
C ILE A 49 -9.29 5.32 -2.10
N SER A 50 -9.28 4.83 -0.86
CA SER A 50 -10.44 4.16 -0.27
C SER A 50 -11.64 5.09 -0.10
N ILE A 51 -11.42 6.33 0.33
CA ILE A 51 -12.47 7.35 0.45
C ILE A 51 -13.06 7.69 -0.93
N LEU A 52 -12.23 7.76 -1.98
CA LEU A 52 -12.67 8.04 -3.35
C LEU A 52 -13.51 6.89 -3.93
N ILE A 53 -13.10 5.64 -3.72
CA ILE A 53 -13.77 4.44 -4.26
C ILE A 53 -15.06 4.13 -3.49
N SER A 54 -15.07 4.27 -2.16
CA SER A 54 -16.17 3.83 -1.30
C SER A 54 -17.38 4.78 -1.27
N HIS A 55 -17.64 5.52 -2.37
CA HIS A 55 -18.39 6.78 -2.45
C HIS A 55 -19.82 6.84 -1.87
N ARG A 56 -20.38 5.77 -1.27
CA ARG A 56 -21.71 5.80 -0.61
C ARG A 56 -21.94 4.82 0.55
N GLN A 57 -20.97 4.05 1.01
CA GLN A 57 -21.22 2.98 2.00
C GLN A 57 -20.21 3.11 3.17
N HIS A 58 -20.67 3.63 4.31
CA HIS A 58 -19.99 3.71 5.62
C HIS A 58 -18.52 4.20 5.64
N LEU A 59 -18.32 5.43 6.15
CA LEU A 59 -17.00 6.04 6.46
C LEU A 59 -16.04 5.09 7.19
N LEU A 60 -16.56 4.27 8.11
CA LEU A 60 -15.76 3.31 8.87
C LEU A 60 -15.14 2.21 7.98
N GLY A 61 -15.90 1.73 6.97
CA GLY A 61 -15.43 0.73 6.00
C GLY A 61 -14.37 1.30 5.07
N ALA A 62 -14.55 2.56 4.63
CA ALA A 62 -13.54 3.26 3.83
C ALA A 62 -12.23 3.45 4.62
N LEU A 63 -12.31 3.82 5.90
CA LEU A 63 -11.11 3.96 6.74
C LEU A 63 -10.38 2.63 6.89
N PHE A 64 -11.12 1.56 7.23
CA PHE A 64 -10.58 0.22 7.39
C PHE A 64 -9.90 -0.28 6.11
N MET A 65 -10.58 -0.16 4.96
CA MET A 65 -10.02 -0.55 3.68
C MET A 65 -8.80 0.28 3.27
N GLY A 66 -8.80 1.58 3.58
CA GLY A 66 -7.66 2.44 3.28
C GLY A 66 -6.40 2.06 4.05
N TYR A 67 -6.54 1.65 5.31
CA TYR A 67 -5.44 1.08 6.08
C TYR A 67 -4.96 -0.24 5.49
N PHE A 68 -5.86 -1.14 5.06
CA PHE A 68 -5.50 -2.38 4.39
C PHE A 68 -4.67 -2.13 3.12
N TYR A 69 -5.09 -1.20 2.28
CA TYR A 69 -4.36 -0.86 1.04
C TYR A 69 -2.98 -0.28 1.35
N GLY A 70 -2.90 0.64 2.33
CA GLY A 70 -1.65 1.26 2.76
C GLY A 70 -0.66 0.25 3.35
N TYR A 71 -1.09 -0.58 4.30
CA TYR A 71 -0.23 -1.58 4.93
C TYR A 71 0.16 -2.70 3.98
N GLY A 72 -0.75 -3.14 3.10
CA GLY A 72 -0.45 -4.08 2.03
C GLY A 72 0.68 -3.57 1.14
N ALA A 73 0.60 -2.30 0.72
CA ALA A 73 1.65 -1.68 -0.10
C ALA A 73 3.00 -1.58 0.62
N ILE A 74 3.00 -1.23 1.91
CA ILE A 74 4.22 -1.19 2.73
C ILE A 74 4.85 -2.59 2.84
N GLY A 75 4.04 -3.59 3.15
CA GLY A 75 4.48 -4.99 3.30
C GLY A 75 5.05 -5.54 1.99
N SER A 76 4.34 -5.37 0.88
CA SER A 76 4.80 -5.80 -0.45
C SER A 76 6.11 -5.12 -0.83
N TYR A 77 6.24 -3.80 -0.60
CA TYR A 77 7.48 -3.08 -0.88
C TYR A 77 8.65 -3.59 -0.01
N ALA A 78 8.42 -3.81 1.28
CA ALA A 78 9.44 -4.33 2.19
C ALA A 78 9.89 -5.74 1.79
N ALA A 79 8.95 -6.62 1.44
CA ALA A 79 9.24 -7.97 0.97
C ALA A 79 10.10 -7.95 -0.30
N ILE A 80 9.68 -7.21 -1.33
CA ILE A 80 10.42 -7.09 -2.60
C ILE A 80 11.82 -6.54 -2.34
N LYS A 81 11.95 -5.47 -1.55
CA LYS A 81 13.24 -4.84 -1.25
C LYS A 81 14.19 -5.82 -0.57
N THR A 82 13.70 -6.56 0.42
CA THR A 82 14.50 -7.55 1.17
C THR A 82 14.91 -8.71 0.26
N SER A 83 14.00 -9.25 -0.54
CA SER A 83 14.31 -10.32 -1.50
C SER A 83 15.35 -9.89 -2.53
N LEU A 84 15.21 -8.69 -3.10
CA LEU A 84 16.19 -8.15 -4.05
C LEU A 84 17.55 -7.91 -3.41
N LEU A 85 17.59 -7.43 -2.16
CA LEU A 85 18.83 -7.24 -1.43
C LEU A 85 19.52 -8.59 -1.19
N HIS A 86 18.78 -9.61 -0.75
CA HIS A 86 19.30 -10.95 -0.53
C HIS A 86 19.92 -11.54 -1.82
N ILE A 87 19.20 -11.47 -2.94
CA ILE A 87 19.68 -11.95 -4.25
C ILE A 87 20.98 -11.23 -4.67
N ARG A 88 21.10 -9.93 -4.40
CA ARG A 88 22.31 -9.16 -4.73
C ARG A 88 23.50 -9.48 -3.83
N THR A 89 23.25 -9.70 -2.54
CA THR A 89 24.30 -10.08 -1.58
C THR A 89 24.83 -11.47 -1.86
N ASP A 90 23.96 -12.44 -2.19
CA ASP A 90 24.39 -13.79 -2.57
C ASP A 90 25.34 -13.75 -3.76
N LYS A 91 25.00 -13.04 -4.84
CA LYS A 91 25.89 -12.91 -6.01
C LYS A 91 27.28 -12.35 -5.69
N LYS A 92 27.40 -11.52 -4.65
CA LYS A 92 28.69 -10.96 -4.22
C LYS A 92 29.53 -11.96 -3.41
N ASN A 93 28.91 -12.92 -2.73
CA ASN A 93 29.61 -13.93 -1.95
C ASN A 93 30.14 -15.12 -2.79
N TYR A 94 29.66 -15.28 -4.03
CA TYR A 94 30.07 -16.35 -4.96
C TYR A 94 30.93 -15.84 -6.14
N SER A 95 31.41 -14.60 -6.11
CA SER A 95 32.30 -14.01 -7.12
C SER A 95 33.59 -13.52 -6.49
#